data_AF-A0A9E4MFH3-F1
#
_entry.id   AF-A0A9E4MFH3-F1
#
_cell.length_a   1.000
_cell.length_b   1.000
_cell.length_c   1.000
_cell.angle_alpha   90.00
_cell.angle_beta   90.00
_cell.angle_gamma   90.00
#
_symmetry.space_group_name_H-M   'P 1'
#
loop_
_entity.id
_entity.type
_entity.pdbx_description
1 polymer ?
#
loop_
_entity_poly.entity_id
_entity_poly.type
_entity_poly.pdbx_seq_one_letter_code
_entity_poly.pdbx_strand_id
1 'polypeptide(L)'
;MSRQRMAACMVAAALAAAALAAAPAAVSAQAPEGWTVPRLADGRPDLQGVWASDSATPLQRPEELGDREFLTDEEVATLAAHASEYSVVGGDAVFGETPFRRALAALAAAPADEEQAANRPRRRSTGSYNQFWMSGRWFENRTSLIVDPPGPPRRRSAPRGSGRSARRLCPSGRPWPTK
;
A
#
# COMPACT_ATOMS: atom_id res chain seq x y z
N MET A 1 -44.21 -17.02 31.05
CA MET A 1 -44.23 -15.90 30.09
C MET A 1 -44.93 -16.36 28.82
N SER A 2 -45.96 -15.63 28.36
CA SER A 2 -46.84 -16.08 27.26
C SER A 2 -46.10 -16.11 25.91
N ARG A 3 -46.35 -17.14 25.09
CA ARG A 3 -45.73 -17.35 23.76
C ARG A 3 -45.82 -16.12 22.86
N GLN A 4 -46.86 -15.29 23.05
CA GLN A 4 -47.07 -14.01 22.36
C GLN A 4 -45.99 -12.96 22.68
N ARG A 5 -45.51 -12.90 23.93
CA ARG A 5 -44.43 -11.97 24.33
C ARG A 5 -43.08 -12.37 23.74
N MET A 6 -42.84 -13.67 23.59
CA MET A 6 -41.58 -14.21 23.03
C MET A 6 -41.51 -14.02 21.50
N ALA A 7 -42.64 -14.18 20.80
CA ALA A 7 -42.73 -13.90 19.36
C ALA A 7 -42.56 -12.40 19.05
N ALA A 8 -43.15 -11.52 19.87
CA ALA A 8 -42.99 -10.08 19.72
C ALA A 8 -41.53 -9.61 19.90
N CYS A 9 -40.80 -10.18 20.86
CA CYS A 9 -39.38 -9.88 21.05
C CYS A 9 -38.50 -10.36 19.90
N MET A 10 -38.80 -11.53 19.30
CA MET A 10 -38.03 -12.04 18.15
C MET A 10 -38.26 -11.20 16.88
N VAL A 11 -39.49 -10.74 16.64
CA VAL A 11 -39.79 -9.86 15.50
C VAL A 11 -39.14 -8.49 15.67
N ALA A 12 -39.18 -7.92 16.89
CA ALA A 12 -38.49 -6.66 17.19
C ALA A 12 -36.97 -6.78 17.02
N ALA A 13 -36.36 -7.89 17.43
CA ALA A 13 -34.94 -8.15 17.24
C ALA A 13 -34.57 -8.32 15.76
N ALA A 14 -35.41 -9.00 14.98
CA ALA A 14 -35.19 -9.16 13.53
C ALA A 14 -35.31 -7.82 12.77
N LEU A 15 -36.27 -6.97 13.15
CA LEU A 15 -36.42 -5.63 12.56
C LEU A 15 -35.26 -4.70 12.94
N ALA A 16 -34.76 -4.80 14.18
CA ALA A 16 -33.57 -4.05 14.61
C ALA A 16 -32.30 -4.50 13.88
N ALA A 17 -32.14 -5.80 13.64
CA ALA A 17 -31.01 -6.35 12.87
C ALA A 17 -31.06 -5.93 11.39
N ALA A 18 -32.26 -5.92 10.78
CA ALA A 18 -32.46 -5.45 9.42
C ALA A 18 -32.19 -3.94 9.26
N ALA A 19 -32.55 -3.13 10.25
CA ALA A 19 -32.25 -1.70 10.27
C ALA A 19 -30.75 -1.40 10.39
N LEU A 20 -29.99 -2.25 11.09
CA LEU A 20 -28.53 -2.10 11.21
C LEU A 20 -27.78 -2.53 9.94
N ALA A 21 -28.32 -3.48 9.18
CA ALA A 21 -27.76 -3.92 7.90
C ALA A 21 -27.99 -2.93 6.74
N ALA A 22 -28.91 -1.97 6.89
CA ALA A 22 -29.25 -0.97 5.89
C ALA A 22 -28.52 0.37 6.06
N ALA A 23 -27.53 0.45 6.97
CA ALA A 23 -26.70 1.64 7.10
C ALA A 23 -25.94 1.87 5.78
N PRO A 24 -26.13 3.01 5.09
CA PRO A 24 -25.34 3.30 3.90
C PRO A 24 -23.88 3.38 4.31
N ALA A 25 -23.04 2.54 3.69
CA ALA A 25 -21.60 2.72 3.76
C ALA A 25 -21.30 4.12 3.22
N ALA A 26 -20.78 5.00 4.08
CA ALA A 26 -20.40 6.34 3.66
C ALA A 26 -19.28 6.22 2.62
N VAL A 27 -19.63 6.34 1.34
CA VAL A 27 -18.68 6.52 0.24
C VAL A 27 -18.05 7.90 0.41
N SER A 28 -17.02 7.99 1.25
CA SER A 28 -16.23 9.22 1.44
C SER A 28 -15.21 9.35 0.32
N ALA A 29 -15.67 9.71 -0.88
CA ALA A 29 -14.76 9.99 -1.99
C ALA A 29 -15.21 11.16 -2.90
N GLN A 30 -16.36 11.78 -2.64
CA GLN A 30 -16.84 12.91 -3.43
C GLN A 30 -16.86 14.19 -2.61
N ALA A 31 -16.27 15.25 -3.16
CA ALA A 31 -16.41 16.58 -2.59
C ALA A 31 -17.89 16.98 -2.62
N PRO A 32 -18.42 17.64 -1.56
CA PRO A 32 -19.79 18.12 -1.56
C PRO A 32 -20.09 19.00 -2.78
N GLU A 33 -21.32 18.96 -3.28
CA GLU A 33 -21.76 19.93 -4.29
C GLU A 33 -21.50 21.36 -3.78
N GLY A 34 -20.85 22.17 -4.62
CA GLY A 34 -20.48 23.55 -4.25
C GLY A 34 -19.21 23.70 -3.40
N TRP A 35 -18.41 22.65 -3.21
CA TRP A 35 -17.12 22.77 -2.56
C TRP A 35 -16.18 23.72 -3.34
N THR A 36 -15.56 24.64 -2.61
CA THR A 36 -14.55 25.56 -3.16
C THR A 36 -13.25 25.42 -2.37
N VAL A 37 -12.12 25.53 -3.07
CA VAL A 37 -10.78 25.45 -2.45
C VAL A 37 -10.62 26.63 -1.47
N PRO A 38 -10.43 26.38 -0.15
CA PRO A 38 -10.14 27.45 0.79
C PRO A 38 -8.88 28.19 0.38
N ARG A 39 -8.83 29.50 0.59
CA ARG A 39 -7.69 30.35 0.19
C ARG A 39 -7.19 31.17 1.36
N LEU A 40 -5.88 31.39 1.38
CA LEU A 40 -5.21 32.33 2.28
C LEU A 40 -5.55 33.77 1.87
N ALA A 41 -5.21 34.74 2.73
CA ALA A 41 -5.43 36.16 2.49
C ALA A 41 -4.74 36.69 1.21
N ASP A 42 -3.70 36.00 0.73
CA ASP A 42 -2.98 36.30 -0.52
C ASP A 42 -3.56 35.59 -1.76
N GLY A 43 -4.70 34.89 -1.61
CA GLY A 43 -5.40 34.20 -2.69
C GLY A 43 -4.85 32.82 -3.07
N ARG A 44 -3.76 32.34 -2.45
CA ARG A 44 -3.25 30.99 -2.70
C ARG A 44 -4.13 29.93 -2.01
N PRO A 45 -4.22 28.69 -2.56
CA PRO A 45 -4.88 27.58 -1.87
C PRO A 45 -4.33 27.38 -0.47
N ASP A 46 -5.22 27.26 0.50
CA ASP A 46 -4.86 26.90 1.86
C ASP A 46 -4.69 25.37 1.95
N LEU A 47 -3.45 24.94 2.13
CA LEU A 47 -3.06 23.52 2.27
C LEU A 47 -2.69 23.19 3.73
N GLN A 48 -3.02 24.06 4.68
CA GLN A 48 -2.83 23.78 6.10
C GLN A 48 -3.77 22.66 6.55
N GLY A 49 -3.32 21.87 7.53
CA GLY A 49 -4.10 20.77 8.08
C GLY A 49 -3.23 19.59 8.52
N VAL A 50 -3.91 18.51 8.93
CA VAL A 50 -3.27 17.24 9.29
C VAL A 50 -3.41 16.30 8.10
N TRP A 51 -2.26 15.90 7.55
CA TRP A 51 -2.19 15.01 6.41
C TRP A 51 -1.68 13.64 6.86
N ALA A 52 -2.47 12.59 6.62
CA ALA A 52 -2.04 11.22 6.86
C ALA A 52 -1.12 10.73 5.72
N SER A 53 -0.11 9.93 6.04
CA SER A 53 0.87 9.38 5.08
C SER A 53 1.09 7.87 5.27
N ASP A 54 0.08 7.22 5.84
CA ASP A 54 0.05 5.82 6.23
C ASP A 54 -0.59 4.89 5.19
N SER A 55 -1.08 5.43 4.06
CA SER A 55 -1.53 4.61 2.93
C SER A 55 -0.37 3.74 2.40
N ALA A 56 -0.67 2.48 2.10
CA ALA A 56 0.24 1.55 1.46
C ALA A 56 0.22 1.64 -0.07
N THR A 57 -0.80 2.29 -0.65
CA THR A 57 -0.99 2.38 -2.10
C THR A 57 0.20 3.09 -2.75
N PRO A 58 0.86 2.48 -3.75
CA PRO A 58 2.01 3.11 -4.38
C PRO A 58 1.58 4.33 -5.21
N LEU A 59 2.50 5.28 -5.38
CA LEU A 59 2.24 6.47 -6.18
C LEU A 59 1.95 6.11 -7.66
N GLN A 60 2.74 5.20 -8.21
CA GLN A 60 2.65 4.71 -9.58
C GLN A 60 2.32 3.23 -9.58
N ARG A 61 1.55 2.77 -10.57
CA ARG A 61 1.16 1.36 -10.66
C ARG A 61 2.39 0.48 -10.91
N PRO A 62 2.60 -0.57 -10.09
CA PRO A 62 3.64 -1.57 -10.33
C PRO A 62 3.47 -2.25 -11.70
N GLU A 63 4.58 -2.61 -12.35
CA GLU A 63 4.57 -3.24 -13.68
C GLU A 63 3.83 -4.59 -13.65
N GLU A 64 3.87 -5.29 -12.51
CA GLU A 64 3.24 -6.60 -12.26
C GLU A 64 1.71 -6.55 -12.31
N LEU A 65 1.10 -5.39 -12.07
CA LEU A 65 -0.35 -5.21 -12.07
C LEU A 65 -0.90 -4.78 -13.44
N GLY A 66 -0.04 -4.43 -14.41
CA GLY A 66 -0.47 -4.09 -15.76
C GLY A 66 -1.56 -3.01 -15.79
N ASP A 67 -2.67 -3.28 -16.47
CA ASP A 67 -3.82 -2.36 -16.57
C ASP A 67 -4.88 -2.62 -15.48
N ARG A 68 -4.58 -3.43 -14.46
CA ARG A 68 -5.51 -3.67 -13.34
C ARG A 68 -5.59 -2.42 -12.47
N GLU A 69 -6.74 -1.75 -12.49
CA GLU A 69 -6.96 -0.54 -11.68
C GLU A 69 -7.23 -0.87 -10.21
N PHE A 70 -7.98 -1.96 -9.95
CA PHE A 70 -8.41 -2.36 -8.62
C PHE A 70 -8.01 -3.80 -8.26
N LEU A 71 -7.77 -4.02 -6.98
CA LEU A 71 -7.64 -5.32 -6.32
C LEU A 71 -9.01 -5.77 -5.79
N THR A 72 -9.21 -7.08 -5.62
CA THR A 72 -10.40 -7.60 -4.94
C THR A 72 -10.27 -7.43 -3.42
N ASP A 73 -11.38 -7.47 -2.69
CA ASP A 73 -11.38 -7.30 -1.23
C ASP A 73 -10.58 -8.41 -0.54
N GLU A 74 -10.58 -9.63 -1.09
CA GLU A 74 -9.77 -10.76 -0.60
C GLU A 74 -8.27 -10.53 -0.80
N GLU A 75 -7.88 -9.98 -1.96
CA GLU A 75 -6.50 -9.59 -2.24
C GLU A 75 -6.04 -8.49 -1.27
N VAL A 76 -6.87 -7.46 -1.06
CA VAL A 76 -6.59 -6.37 -0.12
C VAL A 76 -6.44 -6.89 1.31
N ALA A 77 -7.33 -7.77 1.75
CA ALA A 77 -7.25 -8.39 3.07
C ALA A 77 -5.96 -9.22 3.24
N THR A 78 -5.56 -9.96 2.20
CA THR A 78 -4.31 -10.72 2.18
C THR A 78 -3.09 -9.80 2.27
N LEU A 79 -3.11 -8.68 1.53
CA LEU A 79 -2.04 -7.68 1.57
C LEU A 79 -1.91 -7.03 2.95
N ALA A 80 -3.05 -6.64 3.55
CA ALA A 80 -3.10 -6.04 4.88
C ALA A 80 -2.60 -7.02 5.97
N ALA A 81 -3.00 -8.30 5.90
CA ALA A 81 -2.52 -9.34 6.80
C ALA A 81 -1.00 -9.50 6.72
N HIS A 82 -0.46 -9.64 5.51
CA HIS A 82 0.99 -9.75 5.30
C HIS A 82 1.77 -8.53 5.80
N ALA A 83 1.23 -7.32 5.63
CA ALA A 83 1.90 -6.10 6.12
C ALA A 83 1.87 -5.98 7.66
N SER A 84 0.79 -6.44 8.29
CA SER A 84 0.66 -6.44 9.76
C SER A 84 1.69 -7.35 10.44
N GLU A 85 2.06 -8.47 9.81
CA GLU A 85 3.04 -9.41 10.33
C GLU A 85 4.40 -8.72 10.58
N TYR A 86 4.86 -7.87 9.66
CA TYR A 86 6.11 -7.10 9.84
C TYR A 86 6.05 -6.14 11.02
N SER A 87 4.87 -5.59 11.28
CA SER A 87 4.67 -4.64 12.38
C SER A 87 4.72 -5.35 13.75
N VAL A 88 4.34 -6.63 13.79
CA VAL A 88 4.31 -7.46 15.01
C VAL A 88 5.65 -8.16 15.26
N VAL A 89 6.26 -8.75 14.23
CA VAL A 89 7.50 -9.55 14.35
C VAL A 89 8.73 -8.66 14.53
N GLY A 90 8.68 -7.41 14.07
CA GLY A 90 9.80 -6.47 14.12
C GLY A 90 10.87 -6.77 13.06
N GLY A 91 12.03 -6.13 13.21
CA GLY A 91 13.14 -6.23 12.24
C GLY A 91 13.41 -4.90 11.52
N ASP A 92 14.05 -4.99 10.34
CA ASP A 92 14.43 -3.83 9.55
C ASP A 92 13.20 -3.08 9.01
N ALA A 93 13.21 -1.76 9.15
CA ALA A 93 12.19 -0.86 8.67
C ALA A 93 12.05 -0.94 7.15
N VAL A 94 10.80 -1.01 6.71
CA VAL A 94 10.42 -1.14 5.31
C VAL A 94 9.85 0.20 4.82
N PHE A 95 10.52 0.83 3.85
CA PHE A 95 10.22 2.18 3.39
C PHE A 95 9.57 2.24 2.01
N GLY A 96 8.87 3.35 1.75
CA GLY A 96 8.27 3.68 0.45
C GLY A 96 7.23 2.64 0.02
N GLU A 97 7.30 2.23 -1.24
CA GLU A 97 6.42 1.21 -1.85
C GLU A 97 6.76 -0.23 -1.43
N THR A 98 7.88 -0.45 -0.73
CA THR A 98 8.34 -1.80 -0.37
C THR A 98 7.31 -2.64 0.42
N PRO A 99 6.51 -2.09 1.35
CA PRO A 99 5.45 -2.87 2.01
C PRO A 99 4.44 -3.44 1.02
N PHE A 100 4.00 -2.62 0.05
CA PHE A 100 3.08 -3.03 -1.00
C PHE A 100 3.69 -4.10 -1.91
N ARG A 101 4.93 -3.89 -2.38
CA ARG A 101 5.61 -4.87 -3.26
C ARG A 101 5.87 -6.20 -2.59
N ARG A 102 6.22 -6.22 -1.30
CA ARG A 102 6.40 -7.48 -0.57
C ARG A 102 5.08 -8.21 -0.40
N ALA A 103 4.01 -7.49 -0.06
CA ALA A 103 2.69 -8.08 0.06
C ALA A 103 2.15 -8.58 -1.28
N LEU A 104 2.35 -7.84 -2.36
CA LEU A 104 2.04 -8.27 -3.73
C LEU A 104 2.85 -9.51 -4.14
N ALA A 105 4.15 -9.54 -3.83
CA ALA A 105 4.99 -10.71 -4.12
C ALA A 105 4.57 -11.95 -3.31
N ALA A 106 4.10 -11.76 -2.08
CA ALA A 106 3.55 -12.84 -1.25
C ALA A 106 2.22 -13.36 -1.80
N LEU A 107 1.35 -12.46 -2.29
CA LEU A 107 0.10 -12.84 -2.98
C LEU A 107 0.37 -13.60 -4.28
N ALA A 108 1.38 -13.19 -5.06
CA ALA A 108 1.75 -13.82 -6.32
C ALA A 108 2.54 -15.13 -6.14
N ALA A 109 3.18 -15.33 -4.99
CA ALA A 109 3.82 -16.58 -4.68
C ALA A 109 2.75 -17.66 -4.48
N ALA A 110 2.81 -18.73 -5.29
CA ALA A 110 2.12 -19.97 -4.95
C ALA A 110 2.51 -20.36 -3.52
N PRO A 111 1.62 -21.02 -2.73
CA PRO A 111 1.97 -21.50 -1.41
C PRO A 111 3.25 -22.33 -1.57
N ALA A 112 4.36 -21.77 -1.09
CA ALA A 112 5.61 -22.48 -1.12
C ALA A 112 5.39 -23.74 -0.28
N ASP A 113 5.77 -24.89 -0.83
CA ASP A 113 6.06 -26.07 -0.06
C ASP A 113 6.84 -25.62 1.19
N GLU A 114 6.36 -26.00 2.37
CA GLU A 114 6.85 -25.47 3.67
C GLU A 114 8.37 -25.59 3.79
N GLU A 115 8.93 -26.61 3.14
CA GLU A 115 10.37 -26.83 3.00
C GLU A 115 11.08 -25.72 2.21
N GLN A 116 10.53 -25.27 1.08
CA GLN A 116 11.08 -24.17 0.29
C GLN A 116 10.96 -22.82 1.04
N ALA A 117 9.90 -22.62 1.82
CA ALA A 117 9.74 -21.45 2.69
C ALA A 117 10.75 -21.47 3.84
N ALA A 118 10.95 -22.63 4.48
CA ALA A 118 11.91 -22.82 5.57
C ALA A 118 13.36 -22.68 5.11
N ASN A 119 13.66 -23.08 3.87
CA ASN A 119 15.01 -23.03 3.30
C ASN A 119 15.34 -21.69 2.60
N ARG A 120 14.40 -20.74 2.60
CA ARG A 120 14.64 -19.39 2.07
C ARG A 120 15.64 -18.70 3.01
N PRO A 121 16.79 -18.22 2.52
CA PRO A 121 17.77 -17.58 3.39
C PRO A 121 17.10 -16.39 4.07
N ARG A 122 16.98 -16.46 5.41
CA ARG A 122 16.52 -15.33 6.22
C ARG A 122 17.43 -14.17 5.88
N ARG A 123 16.84 -13.10 5.34
CA ARG A 123 17.61 -11.92 4.96
C ARG A 123 18.35 -11.46 6.20
N ARG A 124 19.69 -11.45 6.14
CA ARG A 124 20.50 -10.89 7.20
C ARG A 124 20.03 -9.46 7.42
N SER A 125 19.71 -9.10 8.67
CA SER A 125 19.36 -7.71 9.00
C SER A 125 20.46 -6.81 8.44
N THR A 126 20.01 -5.81 7.69
CA THR A 126 20.84 -4.83 7.00
C THR A 126 21.35 -3.76 7.97
N GLY A 127 20.95 -3.82 9.26
CA GLY A 127 21.21 -2.77 10.24
C GLY A 127 20.39 -1.50 9.99
N SER A 128 19.24 -1.64 9.31
CA SER A 128 18.30 -0.53 9.09
C SER A 128 17.64 -0.09 10.42
N TYR A 129 16.92 1.02 10.39
CA TYR A 129 16.02 1.41 11.49
C TYR A 129 15.07 0.27 11.85
N ASN A 130 14.56 0.26 13.08
CA ASN A 130 13.59 -0.75 13.49
C ASN A 130 12.20 -0.46 12.92
N GLN A 131 11.51 -1.51 12.46
CA GLN A 131 10.16 -1.45 11.91
C GLN A 131 9.11 -0.93 12.91
N PHE A 132 9.29 -1.15 14.21
CA PHE A 132 8.31 -0.71 15.22
C PHE A 132 8.21 0.83 15.35
N TRP A 133 9.20 1.59 14.85
CA TRP A 133 9.13 3.05 14.75
C TRP A 133 8.28 3.53 13.56
N MET A 134 7.89 2.62 12.67
CA MET A 134 7.07 2.95 11.50
C MET A 134 5.59 2.89 11.88
N SER A 135 4.81 3.83 11.34
CA SER A 135 3.35 3.77 11.43
C SER A 135 2.80 2.53 10.71
N GLY A 136 1.69 2.00 11.24
CA GLY A 136 0.91 0.98 10.55
C GLY A 136 0.49 1.44 9.16
N ARG A 137 0.34 0.49 8.24
CA ARG A 137 -0.05 0.76 6.85
C ARG A 137 -1.45 0.23 6.60
N TRP A 138 -2.29 1.02 5.96
CA TRP A 138 -3.61 0.58 5.50
C TRP A 138 -3.62 0.42 3.98
N PHE A 139 -4.41 -0.53 3.49
CA PHE A 139 -4.48 -0.88 2.08
C PHE A 139 -5.86 -0.51 1.53
N GLU A 140 -5.84 0.14 0.37
CA GLU A 140 -7.02 0.43 -0.43
C GLU A 140 -7.17 -0.64 -1.51
N ASN A 141 -8.31 -0.66 -2.18
CA ASN A 141 -8.48 -1.47 -3.39
C ASN A 141 -7.72 -0.90 -4.61
N ARG A 142 -7.26 0.35 -4.56
CA ARG A 142 -6.54 0.99 -5.67
C ARG A 142 -5.13 0.42 -5.81
N THR A 143 -4.73 0.19 -7.05
CA THR A 143 -3.37 -0.26 -7.38
C THR A 143 -2.35 0.88 -7.51
N SER A 144 -2.81 2.13 -7.60
CA SER A 144 -1.98 3.33 -7.66
C SER A 144 -2.73 4.60 -7.24
N LEU A 145 -2.01 5.62 -6.77
CA LEU A 145 -2.56 6.96 -6.51
C LEU A 145 -2.72 7.78 -7.81
N ILE A 146 -1.81 7.58 -8.78
CA ILE A 146 -1.93 8.16 -10.12
C ILE A 146 -2.81 7.24 -10.97
N VAL A 147 -3.92 7.79 -11.47
CA VAL A 147 -4.91 7.04 -12.28
C VAL A 147 -4.64 7.17 -13.78
N ASP A 148 -4.24 8.36 -14.25
CA ASP A 148 -3.96 8.65 -15.67
C ASP A 148 -2.46 8.95 -15.86
N PRO A 149 -1.74 8.21 -16.73
CA PRO A 149 -2.18 7.16 -17.66
C PRO A 149 -2.65 5.85 -17.00
N PRO A 150 -3.54 5.07 -17.67
CA PRO A 150 -4.21 3.88 -17.10
C PRO A 150 -3.29 2.68 -16.86
N GLY A 151 -1.98 2.80 -17.09
CA GLY A 151 -1.02 1.70 -16.97
C GLY A 151 0.24 2.09 -16.18
N PRO A 152 1.18 1.15 -15.99
CA PRO A 152 2.45 1.46 -15.34
C PRO A 152 3.21 2.55 -16.10
N PRO A 153 4.09 3.30 -15.41
CA PRO A 153 4.85 4.38 -16.04
C PRO A 153 5.65 3.83 -17.23
N ARG A 154 5.38 4.38 -18.42
CA ARG A 154 6.17 4.06 -19.62
C ARG A 154 7.58 4.55 -19.37
N ARG A 155 8.54 3.63 -19.20
CA ARG A 155 9.95 3.98 -19.24
C ARG A 155 10.19 4.66 -20.57
N ARG A 156 10.54 5.96 -20.55
CA ARG A 156 11.07 6.61 -21.73
C ARG A 156 12.30 5.81 -22.10
N SER A 157 12.24 5.07 -23.21
CA SER A 157 13.41 4.45 -23.78
C SER A 157 14.40 5.57 -24.00
N ALA A 158 15.42 5.65 -23.13
CA ALA A 158 16.58 6.45 -23.46
C ALA A 158 17.02 5.93 -24.82
N PRO A 159 17.26 6.80 -25.84
CA PRO A 159 17.89 6.33 -27.06
C PRO A 159 19.10 5.54 -26.61
N ARG A 160 19.16 4.25 -26.99
CA ARG A 160 20.29 3.38 -26.67
C ARG A 160 21.52 4.17 -27.09
N GLY A 161 22.23 4.72 -26.13
CA GLY A 161 23.48 5.39 -26.38
C GLY A 161 24.45 4.31 -26.83
N SER A 162 24.49 4.03 -28.13
CA SER A 162 25.56 3.32 -28.80
C SER A 162 26.83 4.15 -28.64
N GLY A 163 27.44 4.15 -27.46
CA GLY A 163 28.63 4.97 -27.23
C GLY A 163 29.08 5.23 -25.79
N ARG A 164 28.62 4.50 -24.76
CA ARG A 164 29.19 4.63 -23.39
C ARG A 164 29.51 3.32 -22.68
N SER A 165 29.86 2.27 -23.42
CA SER A 165 30.49 1.07 -22.85
C SER A 165 32.03 1.05 -22.94
N ALA A 166 32.68 2.07 -23.52
CA ALA A 166 34.13 2.05 -23.79
C ALA A 166 35.01 2.96 -22.91
N ARG A 167 34.53 3.52 -21.79
CA ARG A 167 35.37 4.35 -20.88
C ARG A 167 35.18 4.02 -19.39
N ARG A 168 35.19 2.73 -19.05
CA ARG A 168 35.41 2.26 -17.67
C ARG A 168 36.46 1.16 -17.60
N LEU A 169 37.58 1.39 -18.26
CA LEU A 169 38.84 0.70 -17.99
C LEU A 169 39.94 1.76 -17.90
N CYS A 170 39.84 2.65 -16.92
CA CYS A 170 41.05 3.26 -16.37
C CYS A 170 41.59 2.24 -15.38
N PRO A 171 42.85 1.77 -15.52
CA PRO A 171 43.44 0.91 -14.52
C PRO A 171 43.48 1.68 -13.19
N SER A 172 42.87 1.11 -12.16
CA SER A 172 42.95 1.58 -10.79
C SER A 172 44.40 1.49 -10.33
N GLY A 173 45.09 2.63 -10.25
CA GLY A 173 46.52 2.67 -9.99
C GLY A 173 46.99 3.91 -9.25
N ARG A 174 46.17 4.53 -8.39
CA ARG A 174 46.67 5.53 -7.43
C ARG A 174 46.15 5.18 -6.02
N PRO A 175 47.01 4.75 -5.09
CA PRO A 175 46.63 4.58 -3.71
C PRO A 175 46.31 5.94 -3.07
N TRP A 176 45.34 5.94 -2.16
CA TRP A 176 44.94 7.11 -1.38
C TRP A 176 46.10 7.56 -0.48
N PRO A 177 46.33 8.87 -0.30
CA PRO A 177 47.34 9.36 0.63
C PRO A 177 46.88 9.09 2.06
N THR A 178 47.66 8.30 2.79
CA THR A 178 47.54 8.17 4.24
C THR A 178 48.08 9.44 4.92
N LYS A 179 47.33 9.97 5.89
CA LYS A 179 47.88 10.91 6.88
C LYS A 179 48.69 10.15 7.92
#